data_AF-A0A931WGI7-F1
#
_entry.id   AF-A0A931WGI7-F1
#
_cell.length_a   1.000
_cell.length_b   1.000
_cell.length_c   1.000
_cell.angle_alpha   90.00
_cell.angle_beta   90.00
_cell.angle_gamma   90.00
#
_symmetry.space_group_name_H-M   'P 1'
#
loop_
_entity.id
_entity.type
_entity.pdbx_description
1 polymer ?
#
loop_
_entity_poly.entity_id
_entity_poly.type
_entity_poly.pdbx_seq_one_letter_code
_entity_poly.pdbx_strand_id
1 'polypeptide(L)'
;MNINGHPATAHQASFKILAEEFFKSLGAAAKLFVLYPAKHPICVEGLAKVNQELKELLDSSPDGSIILAWMNQRWLVHNGDVVELARAPEAIETLFRFLGLETLSFHAGIEARELAGFCALASMPPGRLAELDPETCLEK
;
A
#
# COMPACT_ATOMS: atom_id res chain seq x y z
N MET A 1 -13.15 -27.32 31.35
CA MET A 1 -12.27 -26.13 31.29
C MET A 1 -12.76 -25.26 30.15
N ASN A 2 -13.35 -24.11 30.48
CA ASN A 2 -13.79 -23.12 29.50
C ASN A 2 -12.58 -22.37 28.96
N ILE A 3 -12.28 -22.53 27.67
CA ILE A 3 -11.36 -21.66 26.93
C ILE A 3 -12.13 -20.44 26.38
N ASN A 4 -12.60 -19.58 27.28
CA ASN A 4 -12.94 -18.20 26.92
C ASN A 4 -11.61 -17.49 26.56
N GLY A 5 -11.44 -16.71 25.49
CA GLY A 5 -12.31 -16.29 24.41
C GLY A 5 -11.50 -15.36 23.49
N HIS A 6 -11.68 -15.51 22.18
CA HIS A 6 -11.37 -14.57 21.10
C HIS A 6 -10.73 -13.19 21.46
N PRO A 7 -9.39 -13.06 21.51
CA PRO A 7 -8.72 -11.77 21.34
C PRO A 7 -8.43 -11.47 19.85
N ALA A 8 -8.45 -12.47 18.98
CA ALA A 8 -8.08 -12.34 17.56
C ALA A 8 -9.04 -11.45 16.76
N THR A 9 -10.35 -11.49 17.03
CA THR A 9 -11.35 -10.77 16.23
C THR A 9 -11.32 -9.26 16.41
N ALA A 10 -11.07 -8.76 17.63
CA ALA A 10 -10.98 -7.34 17.88
C ALA A 10 -9.70 -6.73 17.29
N HIS A 11 -8.58 -7.44 17.42
CA HIS A 11 -7.31 -7.02 16.81
C HIS A 11 -7.40 -7.02 15.28
N GLN A 12 -7.92 -8.09 14.67
CA GLN A 12 -8.13 -8.18 13.22
C GLN A 12 -9.08 -7.10 12.69
N ALA A 13 -10.14 -6.75 13.44
CA ALA A 13 -11.06 -5.68 13.04
C ALA A 13 -10.37 -4.30 13.04
N SER A 14 -9.60 -3.98 14.08
CA SER A 14 -8.83 -2.74 14.15
C SER A 14 -7.76 -2.67 13.06
N PHE A 15 -7.03 -3.75 12.84
CA PHE A 15 -6.04 -3.86 11.78
C PHE A 15 -6.65 -3.63 10.39
N LYS A 16 -7.79 -4.27 10.12
CA LYS A 16 -8.52 -4.09 8.86
C LYS A 16 -8.89 -2.63 8.62
N ILE A 17 -9.37 -1.92 9.64
CA ILE A 17 -9.73 -0.49 9.53
C ILE A 17 -8.49 0.34 9.16
N LEU A 18 -7.39 0.15 9.89
CA LEU A 18 -6.13 0.86 9.61
C LEU A 18 -5.62 0.57 8.19
N ALA A 19 -5.71 -0.68 7.74
CA ALA A 19 -5.33 -1.07 6.39
C ALA A 19 -6.21 -0.38 5.34
N GLU A 20 -7.53 -0.41 5.50
CA GLU A 20 -8.47 0.25 4.58
C GLU A 20 -8.23 1.77 4.50
N GLU A 21 -7.96 2.43 5.63
CA GLU A 21 -7.62 3.85 5.69
C GLU A 21 -6.31 4.16 4.97
N PHE A 22 -5.25 3.42 5.29
CA PHE A 22 -3.95 3.54 4.63
C PHE A 22 -4.06 3.38 3.11
N PHE A 23 -4.68 2.31 2.62
CA PHE A 23 -4.79 2.07 1.18
C PHE A 23 -5.63 3.15 0.51
N LYS A 24 -6.72 3.61 1.13
CA LYS A 24 -7.52 4.71 0.61
C LYS A 24 -6.70 5.99 0.46
N SER A 25 -5.92 6.37 1.47
CA SER A 25 -5.06 7.55 1.39
C SER A 25 -3.91 7.37 0.40
N LEU A 26 -3.33 6.16 0.29
CA LEU A 26 -2.28 5.85 -0.68
C LEU A 26 -2.78 6.04 -2.11
N GLY A 27 -3.98 5.54 -2.41
CA GLY A 27 -4.63 5.74 -3.70
C GLY A 27 -4.95 7.21 -3.98
N ALA A 28 -5.37 7.97 -2.96
CA ALA A 28 -5.60 9.40 -3.09
C ALA A 28 -4.29 10.17 -3.37
N ALA A 29 -3.21 9.84 -2.66
CA ALA A 29 -1.90 10.44 -2.87
C ALA A 29 -1.36 10.14 -4.28
N ALA A 30 -1.47 8.90 -4.76
CA ALA A 30 -1.10 8.54 -6.13
C ALA A 30 -1.88 9.39 -7.17
N LYS A 31 -3.18 9.62 -6.95
CA LYS A 31 -3.99 10.49 -7.84
C LYS A 31 -3.51 11.95 -7.82
N LEU A 32 -3.04 12.48 -6.70
CA LEU A 32 -2.48 13.83 -6.64
C LEU A 32 -1.21 13.95 -7.51
N PHE A 33 -0.40 12.89 -7.58
CA PHE A 33 0.80 12.84 -8.42
C PHE A 33 0.51 12.78 -9.92
N VAL A 34 -0.74 12.47 -10.32
CA VAL A 34 -1.19 12.64 -11.72
C VAL A 34 -1.42 14.12 -12.05
N LEU A 35 -1.92 14.88 -11.07
CA LEU A 35 -2.44 16.24 -11.27
C LEU A 35 -1.40 17.33 -10.97
N TYR A 36 -0.49 17.05 -10.05
CA TYR A 36 0.43 18.03 -9.50
C TYR A 36 1.87 17.49 -9.44
N PRO A 37 2.88 18.36 -9.54
CA PRO A 37 4.26 17.95 -9.31
C PRO A 37 4.47 17.49 -7.86
N ALA A 38 5.38 16.55 -7.64
CA ALA A 38 5.64 15.97 -6.32
C ALA A 38 5.94 16.98 -5.20
N LYS A 39 6.52 18.14 -5.54
CA LYS A 39 6.82 19.23 -4.60
C LYS A 39 5.63 20.14 -4.28
N HIS A 40 4.48 19.92 -4.91
CA HIS A 40 3.28 20.70 -4.64
C HIS A 40 2.79 20.47 -3.20
N PRO A 41 2.36 21.50 -2.45
CA PRO A 41 1.96 21.36 -1.05
C PRO A 41 0.94 20.23 -0.82
N ILE A 42 -0.06 20.10 -1.69
CA ILE A 42 -1.08 19.04 -1.58
C ILE A 42 -0.50 17.62 -1.68
N CYS A 43 0.55 17.43 -2.48
CA CYS A 43 1.24 16.15 -2.61
C CYS A 43 2.06 15.85 -1.35
N VAL A 44 2.72 16.87 -0.79
CA VAL A 44 3.49 16.76 0.46
C VAL A 44 2.57 16.42 1.63
N GLU A 45 1.43 17.11 1.76
CA GLU A 45 0.43 16.82 2.79
C GLU A 45 -0.18 15.43 2.63
N GLY A 46 -0.53 15.05 1.40
CA GLY A 46 -1.03 13.72 1.08
C GLY A 46 -0.03 12.62 1.45
N LEU A 47 1.26 12.80 1.12
CA LEU A 47 2.32 11.87 1.50
C LEU A 47 2.56 11.81 3.01
N ALA A 48 2.52 12.95 3.70
CA ALA A 48 2.67 12.99 5.14
C ALA A 48 1.58 12.16 5.83
N LYS A 49 0.33 12.29 5.36
CA LYS A 49 -0.79 11.49 5.84
C LYS A 49 -0.59 10.00 5.59
N VAL A 50 -0.23 9.61 4.36
CA VAL A 50 0.03 8.21 3.99
C VAL A 50 1.16 7.62 4.84
N ASN A 51 2.22 8.40 5.08
CA ASN A 51 3.35 7.97 5.90
C ASN A 51 2.96 7.78 7.36
N GLN A 52 2.08 8.63 7.90
CA GLN A 52 1.55 8.46 9.26
C GLN A 52 0.70 7.18 9.36
N GLU A 53 -0.25 6.98 8.45
CA GLU A 53 -1.13 5.80 8.47
C GLU A 53 -0.33 4.51 8.24
N LEU A 54 0.69 4.54 7.37
CA LEU A 54 1.57 3.39 7.20
C LEU A 54 2.35 3.07 8.48
N LYS A 55 2.84 4.10 9.18
CA LYS A 55 3.55 3.90 10.44
C LYS A 55 2.63 3.26 11.49
N GLU A 56 1.41 3.76 11.65
CA GLU A 56 0.41 3.19 12.56
C GLU A 56 0.09 1.73 12.20
N LEU A 57 0.00 1.43 10.89
CA LEU A 57 -0.25 0.09 10.39
C LEU A 57 0.94 -0.86 10.63
N LEU A 58 2.17 -0.42 10.40
CA LEU A 58 3.39 -1.20 10.66
C LEU A 58 3.62 -1.42 12.17
N ASP A 59 3.33 -0.41 13.00
CA ASP A 59 3.41 -0.51 14.46
C ASP A 59 2.38 -1.53 15.03
N SER A 60 1.31 -1.81 14.26
CA SER A 60 0.33 -2.86 14.59
C SER A 60 0.73 -4.26 14.12
N SER A 61 1.84 -4.39 13.37
CA SER A 61 2.37 -5.66 12.90
C SER A 61 3.46 -6.20 13.84
N PRO A 62 3.42 -7.50 14.24
CA PRO A 62 4.42 -8.09 15.12
C PRO A 62 5.87 -8.05 14.58
N ASP A 63 6.04 -8.10 13.25
CA ASP A 63 7.34 -8.11 12.59
C ASP A 63 7.72 -6.76 11.95
N GLY A 64 6.89 -5.73 12.17
CA GLY A 64 7.07 -4.43 11.55
C GLY A 64 6.96 -4.47 10.02
N SER A 65 6.21 -5.43 9.47
CA SER A 65 5.95 -5.53 8.04
C SER A 65 4.49 -5.84 7.73
N ILE A 66 4.03 -5.44 6.56
CA ILE A 66 2.73 -5.84 6.03
C ILE A 66 2.87 -6.25 4.57
N ILE A 67 2.04 -7.19 4.13
CA ILE A 67 1.99 -7.64 2.75
C ILE A 67 0.60 -7.36 2.20
N LEU A 68 0.52 -6.56 1.14
CA LEU A 68 -0.66 -6.45 0.30
C LEU A 68 -0.58 -7.51 -0.79
N ALA A 69 -1.61 -8.32 -0.97
CA ALA A 69 -1.68 -9.33 -2.02
C ALA A 69 -2.97 -9.21 -2.83
N TRP A 70 -2.88 -9.45 -4.13
CA TRP A 70 -4.03 -9.61 -5.03
C TRP A 70 -4.11 -11.07 -5.46
N MET A 71 -5.06 -11.82 -4.89
CA MET A 71 -5.19 -13.25 -5.14
C MET A 71 -6.66 -13.62 -5.33
N ASN A 72 -6.97 -14.46 -6.32
CA ASN A 72 -8.35 -14.93 -6.58
C ASN A 72 -9.38 -13.80 -6.66
N GLN A 73 -9.00 -12.67 -7.28
CA GLN A 73 -9.83 -11.46 -7.41
C GLN A 73 -10.17 -10.79 -6.07
N ARG A 74 -9.35 -10.98 -5.04
CA ARG A 74 -9.52 -10.41 -3.71
C ARG A 74 -8.25 -9.73 -3.24
N TRP A 75 -8.43 -8.62 -2.54
CA TRP A 75 -7.35 -7.90 -1.88
C TRP A 75 -7.18 -8.43 -0.47
N LEU A 76 -5.99 -8.93 -0.17
CA LEU A 76 -5.62 -9.47 1.12
C LEU A 76 -4.52 -8.61 1.72
N VAL A 77 -4.56 -8.41 3.03
CA VAL A 77 -3.47 -7.80 3.79
C VAL A 77 -3.06 -8.76 4.88
N HIS A 78 -1.75 -8.95 5.03
CA HIS A 78 -1.17 -9.85 6.00
C HIS A 78 -0.19 -9.11 6.93
N ASN A 79 -0.37 -9.28 8.23
CA ASN A 79 0.55 -8.85 9.31
C ASN A 79 0.86 -10.01 10.29
N GLY A 80 0.76 -11.26 9.83
CA GLY A 80 0.69 -12.45 10.69
C GLY A 80 -0.73 -13.03 10.78
N ASP A 81 -1.75 -12.18 10.62
CA ASP A 81 -3.13 -12.55 10.33
C ASP A 81 -3.49 -12.10 8.90
N VAL A 82 -4.35 -12.86 8.20
CA VAL A 82 -4.85 -12.48 6.87
C VAL A 82 -6.22 -11.83 7.00
N VAL A 83 -6.36 -10.60 6.50
CA VAL A 83 -7.65 -9.91 6.39
C VAL A 83 -7.96 -9.58 4.93
N GLU A 84 -9.23 -9.71 4.55
CA GLU A 84 -9.73 -9.32 3.22
C GLU A 84 -10.16 -7.85 3.26
N LEU A 85 -9.65 -7.04 2.33
CA LEU A 85 -10.07 -5.64 2.15
C LEU A 85 -11.31 -5.58 1.27
N ALA A 86 -12.20 -4.61 1.52
CA ALA A 86 -13.37 -4.42 0.67
C ALA A 86 -13.02 -4.08 -0.79
N ARG A 87 -11.95 -3.31 -1.00
CA ARG A 87 -11.41 -2.92 -2.33
C ARG A 87 -10.05 -2.26 -2.18
N ALA A 88 -9.20 -2.36 -3.21
CA ALA A 88 -8.07 -1.45 -3.36
C ALA A 88 -8.47 -0.19 -4.12
N PRO A 89 -7.68 0.89 -4.01
CA PRO A 89 -7.78 2.00 -4.93
C PRO A 89 -7.38 1.59 -6.35
N GLU A 90 -8.12 2.09 -7.33
CA GLU A 90 -7.91 1.87 -8.77
C GLU A 90 -6.47 2.10 -9.25
N ALA A 91 -5.77 3.10 -8.71
CA ALA A 91 -4.37 3.37 -9.06
C ALA A 91 -3.43 2.21 -8.66
N ILE A 92 -3.67 1.62 -7.49
CA ILE A 92 -2.88 0.49 -6.97
C ILE A 92 -3.21 -0.77 -7.76
N GLU A 93 -4.49 -0.98 -8.06
CA GLU A 93 -4.93 -2.11 -8.87
C GLU A 93 -4.39 -2.04 -10.31
N THR A 94 -4.38 -0.85 -10.90
CA THR A 94 -3.78 -0.62 -12.24
C THR A 94 -2.29 -0.93 -12.21
N LEU A 95 -1.58 -0.47 -11.18
CA LEU A 95 -0.16 -0.76 -11.00
C LEU A 95 0.11 -2.26 -10.90
N PHE A 96 -0.65 -2.98 -10.07
CA PHE A 96 -0.50 -4.44 -9.91
C PHE A 96 -0.74 -5.18 -11.22
N ARG A 97 -1.83 -4.87 -11.92
CA ARG A 97 -2.14 -5.50 -13.21
C ARG A 97 -1.10 -5.19 -14.27
N PHE A 98 -0.62 -3.95 -14.31
CA PHE A 98 0.34 -3.51 -15.32
C PHE A 98 1.71 -4.14 -15.12
N LEU A 99 2.21 -4.13 -13.88
CA LEU A 99 3.51 -4.69 -13.53
C LEU A 99 3.48 -6.20 -13.27
N GLY A 100 2.31 -6.85 -13.39
CA GLY A 100 2.14 -8.27 -13.07
C GLY A 100 2.46 -8.60 -11.61
N LEU A 101 2.22 -7.66 -10.69
CA LEU A 101 2.48 -7.87 -9.26
C LEU A 101 1.38 -8.73 -8.65
N GLU A 102 1.80 -9.71 -7.86
CA GLU A 102 0.90 -10.49 -6.99
C GLU A 102 0.91 -9.93 -5.57
N THR A 103 2.05 -9.38 -5.14
CA THR A 103 2.27 -8.91 -3.77
C THR A 103 3.10 -7.62 -3.73
N LEU A 104 2.85 -6.79 -2.72
CA LEU A 104 3.65 -5.63 -2.35
C LEU A 104 3.85 -5.64 -0.84
N SER A 105 5.11 -5.61 -0.39
CA SER A 105 5.46 -5.60 1.03
C SER A 105 5.92 -4.22 1.46
N PHE A 106 5.46 -3.79 2.63
CA PHE A 106 5.96 -2.59 3.31
C PHE A 106 6.67 -3.02 4.59
N HIS A 107 7.80 -2.38 4.87
CA HIS A 107 8.64 -2.67 6.04
C HIS A 107 8.85 -1.41 6.87
N ALA A 108 9.00 -1.59 8.17
CA ALA A 108 9.45 -0.55 9.08
C ALA A 108 10.76 0.08 8.58
N GLY A 109 10.84 1.40 8.70
CA GLY A 109 11.97 2.18 8.20
C GLY A 109 11.82 2.68 6.76
N ILE A 110 10.69 2.40 6.09
CA ILE A 110 10.38 3.03 4.80
C ILE A 110 10.41 4.55 4.93
N GLU A 111 11.11 5.20 4.00
CA GLU A 111 11.25 6.64 3.97
C GLU A 111 10.15 7.30 3.13
N ALA A 112 9.80 8.54 3.48
CA ALA A 112 8.83 9.33 2.71
C ALA A 112 9.20 9.48 1.22
N ARG A 113 10.50 9.44 0.88
CA ARG A 113 10.98 9.46 -0.51
C ARG A 113 10.61 8.19 -1.28
N GLU A 114 10.57 7.04 -0.60
CA GLU A 114 10.22 5.74 -1.21
C GLU A 114 8.72 5.68 -1.46
N LEU A 115 7.91 6.15 -0.50
CA LEU A 115 6.48 6.33 -0.69
C LEU A 115 6.16 7.33 -1.82
N ALA A 116 6.90 8.43 -1.91
CA ALA A 116 6.77 9.37 -3.02
C ALA A 116 7.11 8.72 -4.36
N GLY A 117 8.17 7.92 -4.42
CA GLY A 117 8.55 7.14 -5.60
C GLY A 117 7.46 6.16 -6.01
N PHE A 118 6.89 5.43 -5.04
CA PHE A 118 5.76 4.53 -5.27
C PHE A 118 4.53 5.28 -5.82
N CYS A 119 4.14 6.39 -5.21
CA CYS A 119 3.02 7.22 -5.69
C CYS A 119 3.28 7.76 -7.11
N ALA A 120 4.52 8.11 -7.44
CA ALA A 120 4.91 8.55 -8.77
C ALA A 120 4.83 7.41 -9.80
N LEU A 121 5.21 6.18 -9.44
CA LEU A 121 5.05 4.99 -10.29
C LEU A 121 3.57 4.67 -10.49
N ALA A 122 2.78 4.65 -9.41
CA ALA A 122 1.35 4.39 -9.44
C ALA A 122 0.54 5.45 -10.22
N SER A 123 1.09 6.66 -10.40
CA SER A 123 0.47 7.74 -11.18
C SER A 123 0.86 7.73 -12.65
N MET A 124 1.81 6.89 -13.07
CA MET A 124 2.24 6.85 -14.47
C MET A 124 1.15 6.26 -15.36
N PRO A 125 0.95 6.84 -16.56
CA PRO A 125 0.07 6.22 -17.55
C PRO A 125 0.67 4.87 -17.99
N PRO A 126 -0.16 3.86 -18.31
CA PRO A 126 0.30 2.53 -18.73
C PRO A 126 1.32 2.56 -19.88
N GLY A 127 1.17 3.49 -20.83
CA GLY A 127 2.11 3.65 -21.93
C GLY A 127 3.54 4.00 -21.48
N ARG A 128 3.71 4.80 -20.43
CA ARG A 128 5.03 5.12 -19.87
C ARG A 128 5.60 4.01 -19.01
N LEU A 129 4.74 3.27 -18.31
CA LEU A 129 5.18 2.10 -17.57
C LEU A 129 5.68 1.01 -18.53
N ALA A 130 5.16 0.92 -19.75
CA ALA A 130 5.65 0.00 -20.78
C ALA A 130 7.04 0.37 -21.32
N GLU A 131 7.42 1.66 -21.23
CA GLU A 131 8.75 2.14 -21.61
C GLU A 131 9.81 1.86 -20.53
N LEU A 132 9.39 1.51 -19.31
CA LEU A 132 10.27 1.00 -18.26
C LEU A 132 10.55 -0.48 -18.54
N ASP A 133 11.47 -0.74 -19.47
CA ASP A 133 11.88 -2.10 -19.78
C ASP A 133 12.49 -2.76 -18.52
N PRO A 134 11.93 -3.87 -18.03
CA PRO A 134 12.39 -4.50 -16.79
C PRO A 134 13.82 -5.05 -16.90
N GLU A 135 14.32 -5.36 -18.11
CA GLU A 135 15.70 -5.83 -18.30
C GLU A 135 16.71 -4.70 -18.04
N THR A 136 16.38 -3.45 -18.41
CA THR A 136 17.23 -2.29 -18.12
C THR A 136 17.23 -1.83 -16.66
N CYS A 137 16.27 -2.27 -15.83
CA CYS A 137 16.21 -1.89 -14.41
C CYS A 137 17.13 -2.75 -13.52
N LEU A 138 17.61 -3.91 -14.01
CA LEU A 138 18.49 -4.83 -13.26
C LEU A 138 19.98 -4.59 -13.52
N GLU A 139 20.33 -3.69 -14.44
CA GLU A 139 21.71 -3.29 -14.74
C GLU A 139 22.13 -2.09 -13.89
N LYS A 140 22.34 -2.28 -12.57
CA LYS A 140 23.12 -1.36 -11.74
C LYS A 140 23.95 -2.08 -10.69
#